data_AF-A0A3C0WL64-F1
#
_entry.id   AF-A0A3C0WL64-F1
#
_cell.length_a   1.000
_cell.length_b   1.000
_cell.length_c   1.000
_cell.angle_alpha   90.00
_cell.angle_beta   90.00
_cell.angle_gamma   90.00
#
_symmetry.space_group_name_H-M   'P 1'
#
loop_
_entity.id
_entity.type
_entity.pdbx_description
1 polymer ?
#
loop_
_entity_poly.entity_id
_entity_poly.type
_entity_poly.pdbx_seq_one_letter_code
_entity_poly.pdbx_strand_id
1 'polypeptide(L)' 'MGTGMTELLVSIRSADELAVLPQDSVAIVDVKEPSAGSLGPASPDQWRLIATKI' A
#
# COMPACT_ATOMS: atom_id res chain seq x y z
N MET A 1 2.21 -3.99 -30.12
CA MET A 1 1.81 -4.78 -28.95
C MET A 1 2.72 -4.38 -27.81
N GLY A 2 2.23 -3.64 -26.82
CA GLY A 2 3.03 -3.25 -25.66
C GLY A 2 3.29 -4.47 -24.78
N THR A 3 4.54 -4.81 -24.56
CA THR A 3 4.98 -5.85 -23.61
C THR A 3 4.95 -5.32 -22.18
N GLY A 4 3.82 -4.78 -21.74
CA GLY A 4 3.69 -4.24 -20.38
C GLY A 4 3.53 -5.39 -19.39
N MET A 5 4.56 -5.67 -18.60
CA MET A 5 4.39 -6.48 -17.39
C MET A 5 3.31 -5.84 -16.52
N THR A 6 2.32 -6.62 -16.09
CA THR A 6 1.33 -6.16 -15.12
C THR A 6 1.97 -6.18 -13.74
N GLU A 7 2.00 -5.02 -13.07
CA GLU A 7 2.50 -4.87 -11.72
C GLU A 7 1.35 -4.89 -10.72
N LEU A 8 1.57 -5.51 -9.56
CA LEU A 8 0.57 -5.60 -8.50
C LEU A 8 0.66 -4.40 -7.56
N LEU A 9 -0.43 -3.64 -7.47
CA LEU A 9 -0.64 -2.61 -6.46
C LEU A 9 -1.61 -3.15 -5.40
N VAL A 10 -1.26 -2.98 -4.13
CA VAL A 10 -2.13 -3.35 -3.00
C VAL A 10 -2.36 -2.12 -2.12
N SER A 11 -3.63 -1.77 -1.91
CA SER A 11 -4.00 -0.75 -0.92
C SER A 11 -4.09 -1.36 0.47
N ILE A 12 -3.39 -0.77 1.45
CA ILE A 12 -3.42 -1.15 2.86
C ILE A 12 -3.86 0.03 3.75
N ARG A 13 -4.31 -0.31 4.96
CA ARG A 13 -4.75 0.62 6.00
C ARG A 13 -3.93 0.50 7.28
N SER A 14 -2.99 -0.43 7.39
CA SER A 14 -2.19 -0.55 8.62
C SER A 14 -0.87 -1.25 8.36
N ALA A 15 0.05 -1.10 9.30
CA ALA A 15 1.30 -1.86 9.30
C ALA A 15 1.09 -3.37 9.48
N ASP A 16 -0.02 -3.79 10.07
CA ASP A 16 -0.36 -5.21 10.23
C ASP A 16 -0.76 -5.83 8.88
N GLU A 17 -1.47 -5.07 8.03
CA GLU A 17 -1.79 -5.50 6.67
C GLU A 17 -0.51 -5.59 5.81
N LEU A 18 0.50 -4.72 6.03
CA LEU A 18 1.81 -4.83 5.38
C LEU A 18 2.52 -6.15 5.73
N ALA A 19 2.44 -6.57 6.99
CA ALA A 19 3.15 -7.75 7.51
C ALA A 19 2.69 -9.07 6.88
N VAL A 20 1.50 -9.10 6.29
CA VAL A 20 0.95 -10.30 5.60
C VAL A 20 1.12 -10.24 4.09
N LEU A 21 1.67 -9.16 3.53
CA LEU A 21 1.88 -9.05 2.07
C LEU A 21 3.06 -9.90 1.61
N PRO A 22 2.92 -10.61 0.48
CA PRO A 22 4.05 -11.26 -0.17
C PRO A 22 4.96 -10.20 -0.79
N GLN A 23 6.06 -9.88 -0.09
CA GLN A 23 6.98 -8.79 -0.47
C GLN A 23 7.54 -8.94 -1.89
N ASP A 24 7.74 -10.18 -2.35
CA ASP A 24 8.29 -10.47 -3.69
C ASP A 24 7.27 -10.34 -4.82
N SER A 25 5.98 -10.13 -4.52
CA SER A 25 4.90 -10.09 -5.52
C SER A 25 4.21 -8.73 -5.62
N VAL A 26 4.41 -7.83 -4.66
CA VAL A 26 3.78 -6.51 -4.62
C VAL A 26 4.77 -5.47 -5.13
N ALA A 27 4.42 -4.82 -6.23
CA ALA A 27 5.24 -3.75 -6.79
C ALA A 27 5.00 -2.41 -6.08
N ILE A 28 3.75 -2.16 -5.68
CA ILE A 28 3.35 -0.90 -5.04
C ILE A 28 2.45 -1.18 -3.84
N VAL A 29 2.82 -0.59 -2.71
CA VAL A 29 1.98 -0.52 -1.52
C VAL A 29 1.36 0.88 -1.44
N ASP A 30 0.06 0.96 -1.59
CA ASP A 30 -0.74 2.19 -1.47
C ASP A 30 -1.32 2.29 -0.06
N VAL A 31 -1.10 3.41 0.65
CA VAL A 31 -1.58 3.59 2.03
C VAL A 31 -2.73 4.58 2.04
N LYS A 32 -3.96 4.10 2.33
CA LYS A 32 -5.17 4.93 2.27
C LYS A 32 -6.11 4.72 3.45
N GLU A 33 -7.02 5.68 3.62
CA GLU A 33 -8.07 5.68 4.64
C GLU A 33 -9.46 5.75 3.98
N PRO A 34 -10.10 4.60 3.69
CA PRO A 34 -11.40 4.54 3.02
C PRO A 34 -12.52 5.26 3.77
N SER A 35 -12.41 5.41 5.11
CA SER A 35 -13.38 6.15 5.91
C SER A 35 -13.35 7.66 5.63
N ALA A 36 -12.24 8.19 5.09
CA ALA A 36 -12.12 9.55 4.59
C ALA A 36 -12.47 9.69 3.09
N GLY A 37 -13.01 8.63 2.46
CA GLY A 37 -13.35 8.54 1.04
C GLY A 37 -12.61 7.41 0.33
N SER A 38 -13.05 7.01 -0.85
CA SER A 38 -12.50 5.84 -1.60
C SER A 38 -10.97 5.90 -1.80
N LEU A 39 -10.43 7.12 -1.96
CA LEU A 39 -9.00 7.44 -2.06
C LEU A 39 -8.57 8.39 -0.93
N GLY A 40 -9.23 8.31 0.22
CA GLY A 40 -8.94 9.15 1.36
C GLY A 40 -7.49 8.98 1.81
N PRO A 41 -6.76 10.06 2.10
CA PRO A 41 -5.37 9.96 2.53
C PRO A 41 -5.28 9.35 3.93
N ALA A 42 -4.34 8.43 4.12
CA ALA A 42 -3.93 8.00 5.45
C ALA A 42 -3.24 9.15 6.21
N SER A 43 -3.24 9.06 7.54
CA SER A 43 -2.60 10.08 8.38
C SER A 43 -1.07 10.11 8.21
N PRO A 44 -0.39 11.25 8.43
CA PRO A 44 1.07 11.33 8.35
C PRO A 44 1.79 10.34 9.28
N ASP A 45 1.23 10.06 10.46
CA ASP A 45 1.83 9.14 11.43
C ASP A 45 1.74 7.68 10.97
N GLN A 46 0.63 7.31 10.34
CA GLN A 46 0.44 6.00 9.71
C GLN A 46 1.39 5.80 8.52
N TRP A 47 1.57 6.84 7.69
CA TRP A 47 2.57 6.85 6.63
C TRP A 47 3.99 6.64 7.19
N ARG A 48 4.38 7.38 8.23
CA ARG A 48 5.69 7.23 8.88
C ARG A 48 5.87 5.83 9.44
N LEU A 49 4.87 5.30 10.15
CA LEU A 49 4.92 3.97 10.73
C LEU A 49 5.16 2.90 9.65
N ILE A 50 4.43 2.97 8.54
CA ILE A 50 4.57 2.01 7.44
C ILE A 50 5.90 2.19 6.71
N ALA A 51 6.35 3.42 6.48
CA ALA A 51 7.62 3.71 5.82
C ALA A 51 8.85 3.20 6.59
N THR A 52 8.76 2.98 7.91
CA THR A 52 9.86 2.37 8.69
C THR A 52 9.97 0.84 8.53
N LYS A 53 9.09 0.21 7.75
CA LYS A 53 8.95 -1.25 7.64
C LYS A 53 9.20 -1.79 6.22
N ILE A 54 9.62 -0.93 5.30
CA ILE A 54 9.93 -1.20 3.89
C ILE A 54 11.31 -0.62 3.58
#